data_AF-A0A966TZ56-F1
#
_entry.id   AF-A0A966TZ56-F1
#
_cell.length_a   1.000
_cell.length_b   1.000
_cell.length_c   1.000
_cell.angle_alpha   90.00
_cell.angle_beta   90.00
_cell.angle_gamma   90.00
#
_symmetry.space_group_name_H-M   'P 1'
#
loop_
_entity.id
_entity.type
_entity.pdbx_description
1 polymer ?
#
loop_
_entity_poly.entity_id
_entity_poly.type
_entity_poly.pdbx_seq_one_letter_code
_entity_poly.pdbx_strand_id
1 'polypeptide(L)'
;MMGGSAHAIGPVDGEAGLMFWGVGDYANASFDTPLVGAYGELWLNERWGFRGSLYRINEETVVSASDEQTFVDFKYRLLSPGPNSFVALGLGWNQERFGAEGALSAPRLMAEARIDLLGFLRPYVEAGWTPSLGDLGARQNLSTLAVEAGLVLDPFPFVDLRLAWRYHITEYVGTVTGSKASEPHYGVLLGAGFHW
;
A
#
# COMPACT_ATOMS: atom_id res chain seq x y z
N MET A 1 13.08 -21.03 24.49
CA MET A 1 11.66 -20.75 24.84
C MET A 1 10.88 -20.74 23.54
N MET A 2 9.91 -21.65 23.40
CA MET A 2 9.06 -21.75 22.22
C MET A 2 8.09 -20.56 22.20
N GLY A 3 8.28 -19.61 21.30
CA GLY A 3 7.27 -18.63 20.95
C GLY A 3 6.24 -19.32 20.06
N GLY A 4 5.00 -19.44 20.55
CA GLY A 4 3.91 -19.97 19.73
C GLY A 4 3.61 -18.98 18.62
N SER A 5 3.86 -19.35 17.38
CA SER A 5 3.31 -18.65 16.21
C SER A 5 1.78 -18.77 16.27
N ALA A 6 1.00 -17.73 15.93
CA ALA A 6 -0.38 -17.98 15.52
C ALA A 6 -0.32 -19.01 14.40
N HIS A 7 -0.94 -20.16 14.66
CA HIS A 7 -1.15 -21.16 13.64
C HIS A 7 -2.23 -20.64 12.72
N ALA A 8 -1.88 -20.47 11.44
CA ALA A 8 -2.84 -20.31 10.35
C ALA A 8 -4.10 -21.14 10.63
N ILE A 9 -5.28 -20.57 10.44
CA ILE A 9 -6.54 -21.30 10.55
C ILE A 9 -6.66 -22.24 9.34
N GLY A 10 -6.00 -23.40 9.42
CA GLY A 10 -5.93 -24.36 8.33
C GLY A 10 -5.14 -23.82 7.13
N PRO A 11 -5.66 -23.93 5.88
CA PRO A 11 -4.96 -23.42 4.69
C PRO A 11 -5.07 -21.90 4.51
N VAL A 12 -5.60 -21.18 5.49
CA VAL A 12 -5.87 -19.73 5.40
C VAL A 12 -4.98 -19.00 6.40
N ASP A 13 -4.24 -18.03 5.88
CA ASP A 13 -3.43 -17.09 6.64
C ASP A 13 -3.96 -15.68 6.38
N GLY A 14 -4.25 -14.93 7.43
CA GLY A 14 -4.85 -13.60 7.34
C GLY A 14 -4.12 -12.55 8.15
N GLU A 15 -4.10 -11.32 7.64
CA GLU A 15 -3.56 -10.14 8.31
C GLU A 15 -4.49 -8.95 8.09
N ALA A 16 -4.75 -8.16 9.11
CA ALA A 16 -5.49 -6.90 8.97
C ALA A 16 -4.97 -5.86 9.95
N GLY A 17 -4.90 -4.61 9.51
CA GLY A 17 -4.32 -3.55 10.34
C GLY A 17 -4.78 -2.15 9.98
N LEU A 18 -4.51 -1.26 10.92
CA LEU A 18 -4.66 0.18 10.76
C LEU A 18 -3.27 0.81 10.70
N MET A 19 -3.17 1.88 9.91
CA MET A 19 -1.94 2.61 9.69
C MET A 19 -2.18 4.10 9.89
N PHE A 20 -1.21 4.75 10.49
CA PHE A 20 -1.05 6.19 10.47
C PHE A 20 0.03 6.54 9.44
N TRP A 21 -0.27 7.47 8.57
CA TRP A 21 0.68 7.96 7.58
C TRP A 21 1.11 9.38 7.98
N GLY A 22 2.40 9.56 8.23
CA GLY A 22 3.00 10.88 8.38
C GLY A 22 3.57 11.32 7.04
N VAL A 23 2.87 12.21 6.35
CA VAL A 23 3.38 12.90 5.14
C VAL A 23 3.97 14.23 5.58
N GLY A 24 5.19 14.55 5.13
CA GLY A 24 5.85 15.78 5.53
C GLY A 24 7.18 16.03 4.82
N ASP A 25 7.64 17.28 4.93
CA ASP A 25 8.99 17.69 4.53
C ASP A 25 9.95 17.46 5.72
N TYR A 26 10.72 16.38 5.64
CA TYR A 26 11.61 15.92 6.71
C TYR A 26 12.74 16.90 7.03
N ALA A 27 12.97 17.92 6.20
CA ALA A 27 13.93 18.99 6.47
C ALA A 27 13.45 19.95 7.58
N ASN A 28 12.13 20.12 7.76
CA ASN A 28 11.56 21.12 8.67
C ASN A 28 10.76 20.54 9.85
N ALA A 29 10.71 19.20 9.99
CA ALA A 29 10.03 18.51 11.09
C ALA A 29 8.54 18.91 11.30
N SER A 30 7.86 19.40 10.25
CA SER A 30 6.43 19.66 10.28
C SER A 30 5.66 18.42 9.82
N PHE A 31 4.86 17.86 10.73
CA PHE A 31 3.92 16.77 10.44
C PHE A 31 2.53 17.37 10.33
N ASP A 32 2.03 17.57 9.12
CA ASP A 32 0.67 18.07 8.92
C ASP A 32 -0.30 16.89 8.82
N THR A 33 -1.11 16.77 9.87
CA THR A 33 -2.36 15.99 9.96
C THR A 33 -2.21 14.46 10.07
N PRO A 34 -2.91 13.80 11.03
CA PRO A 34 -2.96 12.34 11.08
C PRO A 34 -3.76 11.79 9.89
N LEU A 35 -3.06 11.15 8.96
CA LEU A 35 -3.61 10.44 7.84
C LEU A 35 -3.92 9.00 8.27
N VAL A 36 -5.03 8.44 7.81
CA VAL A 36 -5.48 7.09 8.21
C VAL A 36 -5.42 6.16 7.01
N GLY A 37 -4.78 5.02 7.21
CA GLY A 37 -4.79 3.90 6.30
C GLY A 37 -5.33 2.64 6.97
N ALA A 38 -5.80 1.71 6.16
CA ALA A 38 -6.20 0.38 6.60
C ALA A 38 -5.87 -0.63 5.51
N TYR A 39 -5.59 -1.86 5.91
CA TYR A 39 -5.41 -2.96 4.98
C TYR A 39 -5.95 -4.26 5.55
N GLY A 40 -6.26 -5.18 4.65
CA GLY A 40 -6.53 -6.57 4.94
C GLY A 40 -5.92 -7.44 3.86
N GLU A 41 -5.32 -8.54 4.25
CA GLU A 41 -4.67 -9.50 3.38
C GLU A 41 -5.06 -10.92 3.79
N LEU A 42 -5.30 -11.77 2.79
CA LEU A 42 -5.63 -13.18 2.97
C LEU A 42 -4.83 -14.00 1.98
N TRP A 43 -4.16 -15.04 2.46
CA TRP A 43 -3.49 -16.05 1.67
C TRP A 43 -4.20 -17.39 1.81
N LEU A 44 -4.59 -17.98 0.67
CA LEU A 44 -5.20 -19.30 0.56
C LEU A 44 -4.18 -20.29 0.02
N ASN A 45 -4.00 -21.40 0.74
CA ASN A 45 -3.04 -22.46 0.45
C ASN A 45 -1.62 -21.93 0.22
N GLU A 46 -1.23 -20.88 0.93
CA GLU A 46 0.08 -20.23 0.81
C GLU A 46 0.46 -19.86 -0.65
N ARG A 47 -0.53 -19.61 -1.52
CA ARG A 47 -0.29 -19.44 -2.97
C ARG A 47 -1.12 -18.33 -3.59
N TRP A 48 -2.39 -18.25 -3.22
CA TRP A 48 -3.35 -17.28 -3.76
C TRP A 48 -3.61 -16.20 -2.72
N GLY A 49 -3.34 -14.95 -3.06
CA GLY A 49 -3.46 -13.82 -2.16
C GLY A 49 -4.59 -12.88 -2.57
N PHE A 50 -5.26 -12.31 -1.59
CA PHE A 50 -6.21 -11.22 -1.76
C PHE A 50 -5.80 -10.09 -0.83
N ARG A 51 -5.73 -8.85 -1.33
CA ARG A 51 -5.44 -7.69 -0.50
C ARG A 51 -6.40 -6.56 -0.79
N GLY A 52 -6.94 -5.96 0.25
CA GLY A 52 -7.61 -4.67 0.20
C GLY A 52 -6.77 -3.64 0.95
N SER A 53 -6.63 -2.43 0.42
CA SER A 53 -6.04 -1.33 1.19
C SER A 53 -6.66 0.02 0.87
N LEU A 54 -6.67 0.88 1.86
CA LEU A 54 -7.20 2.24 1.82
C LEU A 54 -6.13 3.16 2.42
N TYR A 55 -5.85 4.27 1.76
CA TYR A 55 -5.02 5.36 2.27
C TYR A 55 -5.79 6.66 2.08
N ARG A 56 -5.94 7.44 3.14
CA ARG A 56 -6.61 8.74 3.10
C ARG A 56 -5.67 9.83 3.56
N ILE A 57 -5.57 10.85 2.73
CA ILE A 57 -4.93 12.12 3.02
C ILE A 57 -6.00 13.19 3.16
N ASN A 58 -5.76 14.21 4.00
CA ASN A 58 -6.67 15.35 4.06
C ASN A 58 -6.57 16.13 2.74
N GLU A 59 -7.71 16.36 2.07
CA GLU A 59 -7.79 17.12 0.82
C GLU A 59 -7.07 18.46 0.92
N GLU A 60 -7.17 19.15 2.07
CA GLU A 60 -6.54 20.46 2.28
C GLU A 60 -5.01 20.44 2.25
N THR A 61 -4.39 19.25 2.40
CA THR A 61 -2.93 19.07 2.42
C THR A 61 -2.35 18.66 1.07
N VAL A 62 -3.20 18.34 0.09
CA VAL A 62 -2.78 17.97 -1.27
C VAL A 62 -3.36 18.96 -2.27
N VAL A 63 -2.51 19.52 -3.13
CA VAL A 63 -2.97 20.53 -4.11
C VAL A 63 -3.69 19.86 -5.27
N SER A 64 -3.09 18.81 -5.83
CA SER A 64 -3.57 18.17 -7.06
C SER A 64 -3.42 16.65 -7.03
N ALA A 65 -2.75 16.10 -6.02
CA ALA A 65 -2.55 14.67 -5.86
C ALA A 65 -3.82 14.01 -5.30
N SER A 66 -3.92 12.69 -5.42
CA SER A 66 -5.04 11.97 -4.84
C SER A 66 -5.07 12.07 -3.32
N ASP A 67 -6.24 12.38 -2.77
CA ASP A 67 -6.48 12.48 -1.34
C ASP A 67 -7.10 11.21 -0.76
N GLU A 68 -7.55 10.28 -1.61
CA GLU A 68 -7.90 8.92 -1.20
C GLU A 68 -7.44 7.92 -2.25
N GLN A 69 -6.85 6.81 -1.80
CA GLN A 69 -6.42 5.70 -2.63
C GLN A 69 -7.01 4.41 -2.08
N THR A 70 -7.77 3.71 -2.90
CA THR A 70 -8.35 2.41 -2.57
C THR A 70 -7.88 1.37 -3.57
N PHE A 71 -7.45 0.23 -3.05
CA PHE A 71 -6.90 -0.85 -3.83
C PHE A 71 -7.54 -2.19 -3.47
N VAL A 72 -7.78 -3.01 -4.48
CA VAL A 72 -8.14 -4.42 -4.32
C VAL A 72 -7.28 -5.25 -5.28
N ASP A 73 -6.48 -6.16 -4.73
CA ASP A 73 -5.48 -6.92 -5.47
C ASP A 73 -5.72 -8.42 -5.32
N PHE A 74 -5.60 -9.14 -6.44
CA PHE A 74 -5.47 -10.59 -6.49
C PHE A 74 -4.04 -10.96 -6.84
N LYS A 75 -3.44 -11.84 -6.04
CA LYS A 75 -2.00 -12.09 -6.03
C LYS A 75 -1.71 -13.58 -6.15
N TYR A 76 -0.55 -13.87 -6.74
CA TYR A 76 -0.05 -15.22 -6.87
C TYR A 76 1.43 -15.26 -6.49
N ARG A 77 1.81 -16.15 -5.56
CA ARG A 77 3.21 -16.36 -5.18
C ARG A 77 3.94 -17.11 -6.29
N LEU A 78 4.92 -16.45 -6.89
CA LEU A 78 5.82 -17.04 -7.87
C LEU A 78 6.88 -17.91 -7.20
N LEU A 79 7.36 -17.47 -6.04
CA LEU A 79 8.40 -18.13 -5.25
C LEU A 79 7.98 -18.10 -3.78
N SER A 80 8.13 -19.21 -3.07
CA SER A 80 7.82 -19.30 -1.63
C SER A 80 8.85 -20.21 -0.93
N PRO A 81 10.06 -19.70 -0.63
CA PRO A 81 11.06 -20.46 0.13
C PRO A 81 10.60 -20.82 1.56
N GLY A 82 9.58 -20.14 2.09
CA GLY A 82 8.92 -20.48 3.34
C GLY A 82 7.50 -19.92 3.40
N PRO A 83 6.75 -20.17 4.49
CA PRO A 83 5.36 -19.73 4.63
C PRO A 83 5.19 -18.19 4.57
N ASN A 84 6.12 -17.48 5.23
CA ASN A 84 6.15 -16.01 5.34
C ASN A 84 7.20 -15.34 4.44
N SER A 85 7.92 -16.14 3.64
CA SER A 85 8.95 -15.64 2.72
C SER A 85 8.54 -15.94 1.29
N PHE A 86 8.25 -14.92 0.51
CA PHE A 86 7.73 -15.09 -0.84
C PHE A 86 8.02 -13.91 -1.76
N VAL A 87 7.86 -14.17 -3.06
CA VAL A 87 7.69 -13.15 -4.10
C VAL A 87 6.38 -13.42 -4.81
N ALA A 88 5.54 -12.40 -4.94
CA ALA A 88 4.23 -12.48 -5.56
C ALA A 88 4.06 -11.38 -6.62
N LEU A 89 3.27 -11.71 -7.64
CA LEU A 89 2.74 -10.75 -8.61
C LEU A 89 1.21 -10.79 -8.57
N GLY A 90 0.60 -9.68 -8.94
CA GLY A 90 -0.85 -9.57 -8.91
C GLY A 90 -1.42 -8.60 -9.93
N LEU A 91 -2.71 -8.78 -10.14
CA LEU A 91 -3.58 -7.85 -10.86
C LEU A 91 -4.58 -7.31 -9.85
N GLY A 92 -4.92 -6.05 -9.98
CA GLY A 92 -5.87 -5.42 -9.08
C GLY A 92 -6.66 -4.33 -9.74
N TRP A 93 -7.44 -3.66 -8.90
CA TRP A 93 -8.17 -2.46 -9.23
C TRP A 93 -7.67 -1.33 -8.32
N ASN A 94 -7.38 -0.19 -8.92
CA ASN A 94 -7.06 1.05 -8.24
C ASN A 94 -8.24 2.00 -8.36
N GLN A 95 -8.60 2.69 -7.29
CA GLN A 95 -9.48 3.85 -7.31
C GLN A 95 -8.81 4.99 -6.55
N GLU A 96 -8.72 6.15 -7.20
CA GLU A 96 -8.14 7.36 -6.63
C GLU A 96 -9.14 8.51 -6.67
N ARG A 97 -9.32 9.19 -5.52
CA ARG A 97 -10.11 10.42 -5.40
C ARG A 97 -9.17 11.62 -5.43
N PHE A 98 -9.59 12.68 -6.11
CA PHE A 98 -8.87 13.93 -6.28
C PHE A 98 -9.72 15.09 -5.76
N GLY A 99 -9.98 15.08 -4.46
CA GLY A 99 -10.76 16.10 -3.78
C GLY A 99 -12.14 16.31 -4.42
N ALA A 100 -12.51 17.57 -4.64
CA ALA A 100 -13.74 17.96 -5.32
C ALA A 100 -13.78 17.67 -6.84
N GLU A 101 -12.65 17.35 -7.49
CA GLU A 101 -12.62 17.08 -8.95
C GLU A 101 -13.28 15.75 -9.30
N GLY A 102 -13.30 14.79 -8.38
CA GLY A 102 -13.94 13.49 -8.54
C GLY A 102 -13.01 12.32 -8.27
N ALA A 103 -13.38 11.15 -8.78
CA ALA A 103 -12.60 9.92 -8.62
C ALA A 103 -12.45 9.19 -9.95
N LEU A 104 -11.30 8.55 -10.12
CA LEU A 104 -11.00 7.67 -11.25
C LEU A 104 -10.71 6.26 -10.73
N SER A 105 -10.93 5.26 -11.59
CA SER A 105 -10.60 3.89 -11.23
C SER A 105 -10.17 3.10 -12.46
N ALA A 106 -9.18 2.23 -12.28
CA ALA A 106 -8.59 1.48 -13.38
C ALA A 106 -7.88 0.20 -12.91
N PRO A 107 -7.62 -0.74 -13.83
CA PRO A 107 -6.78 -1.90 -13.55
C PRO A 107 -5.36 -1.51 -13.14
N ARG A 108 -4.81 -2.20 -12.15
CA ARG A 108 -3.41 -2.06 -11.70
C ARG A 108 -2.66 -3.38 -11.75
N LEU A 109 -1.34 -3.28 -11.91
CA LEU A 109 -0.39 -4.35 -11.69
C LEU A 109 0.24 -4.18 -10.30
N MET A 110 0.60 -5.28 -9.65
CA MET A 110 1.32 -5.22 -8.39
C MET A 110 2.37 -6.32 -8.26
N ALA A 111 3.38 -6.03 -7.44
CA ALA A 111 4.40 -6.97 -7.01
C ALA A 111 4.64 -6.81 -5.51
N GLU A 112 4.85 -7.92 -4.81
CA GLU A 112 5.20 -7.92 -3.39
C GLU A 112 6.30 -8.93 -3.13
N ALA A 113 7.22 -8.59 -2.25
CA ALA A 113 8.14 -9.54 -1.66
C ALA A 113 8.15 -9.38 -0.14
N ARG A 114 8.19 -10.51 0.56
CA ARG A 114 8.30 -10.58 2.02
C ARG A 114 9.36 -11.60 2.37
N ILE A 115 10.13 -11.34 3.42
CA ILE A 115 11.12 -12.28 3.94
C ILE A 115 10.87 -12.40 5.44
N ASP A 116 10.89 -13.62 5.95
CA ASP A 116 10.80 -13.90 7.38
C ASP A 116 12.21 -13.99 7.97
N LEU A 117 12.49 -13.12 8.93
CA LEU A 117 13.73 -13.07 9.67
C LEU A 117 13.44 -13.35 11.14
N LEU A 118 14.10 -14.38 11.68
CA LEU A 118 14.07 -14.71 13.12
C LEU A 118 12.67 -15.09 13.67
N GLY A 119 11.65 -15.23 12.82
CA GLY A 119 10.30 -15.66 13.20
C GLY A 119 9.45 -14.60 13.90
N PHE A 120 9.94 -13.36 14.00
CA PHE A 120 9.20 -12.22 14.56
C PHE A 120 9.45 -10.91 13.81
N LEU A 121 10.32 -10.90 12.80
CA LEU A 121 10.68 -9.71 12.03
C LEU A 121 10.53 -10.03 10.54
N ARG A 122 9.68 -9.26 9.85
CA ARG A 122 9.34 -9.50 8.44
C ARG A 122 9.55 -8.23 7.63
N PRO A 123 10.72 -8.03 7.00
CA PRO A 123 10.87 -7.01 5.97
C PRO A 123 9.98 -7.33 4.76
N TYR A 124 9.41 -6.29 4.17
CA TYR A 124 8.60 -6.40 2.97
C TYR A 124 8.80 -5.21 2.03
N VAL A 125 8.48 -5.43 0.77
CA VAL A 125 8.34 -4.40 -0.25
C VAL A 125 7.11 -4.71 -1.10
N GLU A 126 6.36 -3.67 -1.43
CA GLU A 126 5.22 -3.71 -2.33
C GLU A 126 5.33 -2.60 -3.37
N ALA A 127 5.02 -2.90 -4.62
CA ALA A 127 4.92 -1.92 -5.69
C ALA A 127 3.60 -2.12 -6.46
N GLY A 128 2.96 -1.02 -6.82
CA GLY A 128 1.71 -0.98 -7.58
C GLY A 128 1.80 0.02 -8.71
N TRP A 129 1.40 -0.36 -9.91
CA TRP A 129 1.40 0.51 -11.08
C TRP A 129 0.05 0.49 -11.79
N THR A 130 -0.52 1.67 -12.01
CA THR A 130 -1.75 1.88 -12.77
C THR A 130 -1.38 2.66 -14.03
N PRO A 131 -1.25 2.00 -15.19
CA PRO A 131 -0.71 2.61 -16.40
C PRO A 131 -1.60 3.70 -16.99
N SER A 132 -2.92 3.61 -16.75
CA SER A 132 -3.89 4.60 -17.21
C SER A 132 -5.11 4.58 -16.29
N LEU A 133 -5.32 5.68 -15.56
CA LEU A 133 -6.53 5.99 -14.78
C LEU A 133 -7.59 6.70 -15.61
N GLY A 134 -7.19 7.30 -16.74
CA GLY A 134 -8.05 8.10 -17.61
C GLY A 134 -7.78 9.59 -17.47
N ASP A 135 -8.82 10.39 -17.67
CA ASP A 135 -8.76 11.86 -17.68
C ASP A 135 -9.65 12.43 -16.57
N LEU A 136 -9.20 13.50 -15.91
CA LEU A 136 -9.96 14.21 -14.90
C LEU A 136 -9.73 15.71 -15.02
N GLY A 137 -10.79 16.44 -15.39
CA GLY A 137 -10.72 17.90 -15.57
C GLY A 137 -9.61 18.31 -16.54
N ALA A 138 -8.63 19.08 -16.04
CA ALA A 138 -7.50 19.56 -16.84
C ALA A 138 -6.35 18.55 -16.97
N ARG A 139 -6.42 17.40 -16.29
CA ARG A 139 -5.40 16.35 -16.26
C ARG A 139 -5.77 15.25 -17.26
N GLN A 140 -4.86 14.96 -18.19
CA GLN A 140 -5.07 13.95 -19.24
C GLN A 140 -4.05 12.82 -19.10
N ASN A 141 -4.45 11.61 -19.47
CA ASN A 141 -3.62 10.41 -19.41
C ASN A 141 -2.98 10.21 -18.04
N LEU A 142 -3.80 10.26 -16.98
CA LEU A 142 -3.35 10.03 -15.61
C LEU A 142 -2.80 8.61 -15.47
N SER A 143 -1.68 8.48 -14.78
CA SER A 143 -1.09 7.19 -14.39
C SER A 143 -0.49 7.31 -13.00
N THR A 144 -0.45 6.20 -12.26
CA THR A 144 0.06 6.21 -10.89
C THR A 144 1.00 5.06 -10.60
N LEU A 145 1.99 5.34 -9.74
CA LEU A 145 2.91 4.35 -9.20
C LEU A 145 2.97 4.52 -7.68
N ALA A 146 2.83 3.42 -6.96
CA ALA A 146 2.98 3.37 -5.52
C ALA A 146 4.07 2.36 -5.16
N VAL A 147 4.95 2.71 -4.23
CA VAL A 147 5.96 1.82 -3.67
C VAL A 147 5.95 1.96 -2.16
N GLU A 148 5.97 0.83 -1.46
CA GLU A 148 6.02 0.76 -0.01
C GLU A 148 7.11 -0.23 0.39
N ALA A 149 7.99 0.16 1.30
CA ALA A 149 9.00 -0.72 1.87
C ALA A 149 8.98 -0.59 3.38
N GLY A 150 8.98 -1.71 4.09
CA GLY A 150 8.81 -1.68 5.54
C GLY A 150 9.24 -2.92 6.26
N LEU A 151 9.01 -2.88 7.56
CA LEU A 151 9.26 -3.93 8.53
C LEU A 151 7.97 -4.20 9.29
N VAL A 152 7.64 -5.47 9.47
CA VAL A 152 6.61 -5.93 10.41
C VAL A 152 7.31 -6.65 11.57
N LEU A 153 6.90 -6.36 12.79
CA LEU A 153 7.37 -6.96 14.02
C LEU A 153 6.21 -7.65 14.71
N ASP A 154 6.42 -8.88 15.17
CA ASP A 154 5.39 -9.73 15.75
C ASP A 154 5.71 -9.93 17.24
N PRO A 155 5.50 -8.90 18.10
CA PRO A 155 5.84 -8.98 19.52
C PRO A 155 5.03 -10.05 20.25
N PHE A 156 3.86 -10.41 19.71
CA PHE A 156 2.97 -11.44 20.24
C PHE A 156 2.45 -12.31 19.10
N PRO A 157 1.96 -13.52 19.39
CA PRO A 157 1.56 -14.49 18.36
C PRO A 157 0.52 -14.03 17.35
N PHE A 158 -0.23 -12.97 17.64
CA PHE A 158 -1.39 -12.50 16.86
C PHE A 158 -1.36 -10.98 16.65
N VAL A 159 -0.29 -10.29 17.04
CA VAL A 159 -0.19 -8.82 16.97
C VAL A 159 0.99 -8.45 16.10
N ASP A 160 0.72 -7.57 15.14
CA ASP A 160 1.71 -7.03 14.23
C ASP A 160 1.92 -5.55 14.49
N LEU A 161 3.18 -5.12 14.56
CA LEU A 161 3.60 -3.72 14.56
C LEU A 161 4.34 -3.43 13.27
N ARG A 162 3.95 -2.38 12.56
CA ARG A 162 4.48 -2.05 11.24
C ARG A 162 5.14 -0.69 11.23
N LEU A 163 6.32 -0.62 10.63
CA LEU A 163 7.00 0.62 10.27
C LEU A 163 7.37 0.53 8.79
N ALA A 164 6.90 1.47 7.98
CA ALA A 164 7.20 1.49 6.56
C ALA A 164 7.43 2.90 6.04
N TRP A 165 8.00 3.00 4.86
CA TRP A 165 8.04 4.21 4.06
C TRP A 165 7.26 3.97 2.77
N ARG A 166 6.38 4.90 2.44
CA ARG A 166 5.53 4.83 1.25
C ARG A 166 5.79 6.04 0.36
N TYR A 167 5.85 5.79 -0.93
CA TYR A 167 5.93 6.77 -2.00
C TYR A 167 4.81 6.49 -2.99
N HIS A 168 4.05 7.51 -3.33
CA HIS A 168 3.08 7.46 -4.41
C HIS A 168 3.27 8.67 -5.31
N ILE A 169 3.14 8.46 -6.61
CA ILE A 169 3.28 9.49 -7.62
C ILE A 169 2.12 9.40 -8.59
N THR A 170 1.53 10.57 -8.87
CA THR A 170 0.56 10.76 -9.95
C THR A 170 1.22 11.51 -11.09
N GLU A 171 1.17 10.96 -12.29
CA GLU A 171 1.69 11.59 -13.51
C GLU A 171 0.54 11.88 -14.48
N TYR A 172 0.58 13.03 -15.14
CA TYR A 172 -0.43 13.44 -16.12
C TYR A 172 0.11 14.47 -17.12
N VAL A 173 -0.67 14.74 -18.17
CA VAL A 173 -0.44 15.82 -19.12
C VAL A 173 -1.47 16.93 -18.89
N GLY A 174 -1.02 18.17 -18.68
CA GLY A 174 -1.90 19.31 -18.53
C GLY A 174 -2.54 19.71 -19.85
N THR A 175 -3.87 19.80 -19.91
CA THR A 175 -4.62 20.21 -21.12
C THR A 175 -4.25 21.61 -21.61
N VAL A 176 -3.98 22.55 -20.71
CA VAL A 176 -3.73 23.96 -21.04
C VAL A 176 -2.29 24.19 -21.54
N THR A 177 -1.33 23.51 -20.91
CA THR A 177 0.10 23.70 -21.19
C THR A 177 0.66 22.67 -22.17
N GLY A 178 -0.01 21.53 -22.34
CA GLY A 178 0.52 20.34 -23.04
C GLY A 178 1.72 19.70 -22.35
N SER A 179 2.09 20.17 -21.15
CA SER A 179 3.27 19.72 -20.42
C SER A 179 2.96 18.52 -19.54
N LYS A 180 3.95 17.63 -19.39
CA LYS A 180 3.91 16.58 -18.37
C LYS A 180 4.08 17.19 -16.99
N ALA A 181 3.28 16.72 -16.05
CA ALA A 181 3.35 17.07 -14.63
C ALA A 181 3.43 15.79 -13.80
N SER A 182 4.03 15.91 -12.62
CA SER A 182 4.25 14.82 -11.69
C SER A 182 4.06 15.32 -10.27
N GLU A 183 3.29 14.57 -9.50
CA GLU A 183 2.88 14.96 -8.15
C GLU A 183 3.13 13.80 -7.19
N PRO A 184 4.33 13.79 -6.57
CA PRO A 184 4.68 12.79 -5.59
C PRO A 184 4.18 13.17 -4.19
N HIS A 185 3.83 12.17 -3.41
CA HIS A 185 3.64 12.29 -1.98
C HIS A 185 4.21 11.04 -1.30
N TYR A 186 4.95 11.27 -0.22
CA TYR A 186 5.71 10.24 0.45
C TYR A 186 5.75 10.48 1.94
N GLY A 187 5.86 9.40 2.70
CA GLY A 187 5.68 9.46 4.13
C GLY A 187 6.08 8.19 4.87
N VAL A 188 6.26 8.31 6.18
CA VAL A 188 6.43 7.17 7.07
C VAL A 188 5.05 6.64 7.46
N LEU A 189 4.87 5.33 7.38
CA LEU A 189 3.72 4.61 7.89
C LEU A 189 4.07 3.95 9.22
N LEU A 190 3.21 4.15 10.21
CA LEU A 190 3.23 3.44 11.48
C LEU A 190 1.92 2.70 11.63
N GLY A 191 1.95 1.39 11.80
CA GLY A 191 0.75 0.58 11.86
C GLY A 191 0.75 -0.43 12.99
N ALA A 192 -0.45 -0.87 13.35
CA ALA A 192 -0.67 -2.01 14.21
C ALA A 192 -1.82 -2.85 13.64
N GLY A 193 -1.71 -4.16 13.80
CA GLY A 193 -2.67 -5.09 13.24
C GLY A 193 -2.70 -6.42 13.96
N PHE A 194 -3.48 -7.33 13.39
CA PHE A 194 -3.62 -8.69 13.85
C PHE A 194 -3.40 -9.65 12.69
N HIS A 195 -2.85 -10.81 13.01
CA HIS A 195 -2.69 -11.92 12.08
C HIS A 195 -3.20 -13.23 12.69
N TRP A 196 -3.64 -14.17 11.85
CA TRP A 196 -4.25 -15.45 12.27
C TRP A 196 -4.14 -16.55 11.22
#